data_AF-J0YN31-F1
#
_entry.id   AF-J0YN31-F1
#
_cell.length_a   1.000
_cell.length_b   1.000
_cell.length_c   1.000
_cell.angle_alpha   90.00
_cell.angle_beta   90.00
_cell.angle_gamma   90.00
#
_symmetry.space_group_name_H-M   'P 1'
#
loop_
_entity.id
_entity.type
_entity.pdbx_description
1 polymer ?
#
loop_
_entity_poly.entity_id
_entity_poly.type
_entity_poly.pdbx_seq_one_letter_code
_entity_poly.pdbx_strand_id
1 'polypeptide(L)'
;MYQIDYNSYRSVKSFNRRVRFLVMHYTSINFKDSIIALTGSAVSAHYLVPDPSEKTYVEAGFKDMRIFNLVDENERAWHAGVSSWAGRSNLNDTSIGIEIVNLATGHTDSFKETYLEAGFKDKHDFNPVDKNESKRFGVHLLSENSDLNDKAVELGSVDLVTYNNDAFTFPPYNPIQIEAVKELALNVLQRYPDIMPTDVVGHSDIAIGRKSDPGAAFPWKELYKAGIGAWYDDELKDHYQKQFCKSLPEKADVLARLKRYGYDVLAASIESGYRDLIRAFQLHFRQENYDGVLDAETAAIIYALVDKYFPLN
;
A
#
# COMPACT_ATOMS: atom_id res chain seq x y z
N MET A 1 -43.47 -10.03 -12.76
CA MET A 1 -42.13 -9.51 -12.42
C MET A 1 -42.28 -8.01 -12.22
N TYR A 2 -41.91 -7.47 -11.06
CA TYR A 2 -41.96 -6.02 -10.83
C TYR A 2 -40.75 -5.37 -11.49
N GLN A 3 -40.93 -4.19 -12.11
CA GLN A 3 -39.84 -3.44 -12.73
C GLN A 3 -39.22 -2.44 -11.74
N ILE A 4 -37.92 -2.21 -11.88
CA ILE A 4 -37.19 -1.19 -11.12
C ILE A 4 -37.34 0.14 -11.85
N ASP A 5 -37.77 1.18 -11.12
CA ASP A 5 -37.88 2.54 -11.65
C ASP A 5 -36.64 3.36 -11.29
N TYR A 6 -35.76 3.53 -12.27
CA TYR A 6 -34.54 4.31 -12.14
C TYR A 6 -34.70 5.80 -12.47
N ASN A 7 -35.91 6.27 -12.79
CA ASN A 7 -36.12 7.57 -13.43
C ASN A 7 -37.02 8.51 -12.64
N SER A 8 -38.01 8.00 -11.89
CA SER A 8 -38.96 8.87 -11.19
C SER A 8 -38.32 9.69 -10.07
N TYR A 9 -37.38 9.11 -9.32
CA TYR A 9 -36.72 9.78 -8.19
C TYR A 9 -35.25 9.39 -8.08
N ARG A 10 -34.36 10.36 -7.85
CA ARG A 10 -32.92 10.15 -7.71
C ARG A 10 -32.32 10.99 -6.58
N SER A 11 -31.47 10.37 -5.77
CA SER A 11 -30.60 11.12 -4.85
C SER A 11 -29.55 11.88 -5.66
N VAL A 12 -29.46 13.19 -5.44
CA VAL A 12 -28.49 14.07 -6.10
C VAL A 12 -27.55 14.78 -5.13
N LYS A 13 -27.78 14.63 -3.81
CA LYS A 13 -26.99 15.29 -2.75
C LYS A 13 -26.53 14.33 -1.66
N SER A 14 -27.41 13.42 -1.22
CA SER A 14 -27.14 12.50 -0.11
C SER A 14 -26.59 11.17 -0.62
N PHE A 15 -25.42 11.21 -1.26
CA PHE A 15 -24.64 10.03 -1.63
C PHE A 15 -23.16 10.38 -1.76
N ASN A 16 -22.29 9.38 -1.61
CA ASN A 16 -20.86 9.45 -1.92
C ASN A 16 -20.51 8.35 -2.92
N ARG A 17 -19.31 8.42 -3.50
CA ARG A 17 -18.73 7.31 -4.26
C ARG A 17 -18.25 6.20 -3.30
N ARG A 18 -18.23 4.96 -3.80
CA ARG A 18 -17.71 3.81 -3.04
C ARG A 18 -16.20 3.88 -2.88
N VAL A 19 -15.49 4.21 -3.97
CA VAL A 19 -14.05 4.46 -3.95
C VAL A 19 -13.78 5.76 -3.20
N ARG A 20 -12.86 5.67 -2.25
CA ARG A 20 -12.45 6.73 -1.33
C ARG A 20 -10.95 6.86 -1.16
N PHE A 21 -10.16 5.88 -1.61
CA PHE A 21 -8.70 5.87 -1.47
C PHE A 21 -8.01 5.58 -2.80
N LEU A 22 -6.79 6.07 -2.92
CA LEU A 22 -5.87 5.71 -3.98
C LEU A 22 -4.58 5.16 -3.33
N VAL A 23 -4.26 3.90 -3.60
CA VAL A 23 -3.12 3.21 -2.98
C VAL A 23 -2.04 2.95 -4.02
N MET A 24 -0.83 3.42 -3.75
CA MET A 24 0.37 3.22 -4.56
C MET A 24 1.17 2.02 -4.07
N HIS A 25 1.64 1.20 -5.00
CA HIS A 25 2.42 0.00 -4.76
C HIS A 25 3.65 -0.02 -5.69
N TYR A 26 4.65 -0.83 -5.33
CA TYR A 26 5.58 -1.37 -6.32
C TYR A 26 5.38 -2.86 -6.49
N THR A 27 5.80 -3.37 -7.64
CA THR A 27 5.67 -4.81 -7.92
C THR A 27 6.82 -5.64 -7.35
N SER A 28 8.00 -5.07 -7.08
CA SER A 28 9.26 -5.76 -6.71
C SER A 28 9.80 -6.76 -7.75
N ILE A 29 9.19 -6.82 -8.93
CA ILE A 29 9.49 -7.77 -10.00
C ILE A 29 9.40 -7.09 -11.37
N ASN A 30 9.96 -7.72 -12.40
CA ASN A 30 9.93 -7.19 -13.77
C ASN A 30 8.50 -7.13 -14.34
N PHE A 31 8.34 -6.44 -15.48
CA PHE A 31 7.03 -6.23 -16.09
C PHE A 31 6.30 -7.54 -16.44
N LYS A 32 7.00 -8.50 -17.04
CA LYS A 32 6.41 -9.79 -17.45
C LYS A 32 5.86 -10.55 -16.25
N ASP A 33 6.64 -10.67 -15.19
CA ASP A 33 6.23 -11.37 -13.98
C ASP A 33 5.11 -10.59 -13.25
N SER A 34 5.13 -9.24 -13.32
CA SER A 34 4.06 -8.38 -12.79
C SER A 34 2.72 -8.66 -13.45
N ILE A 35 2.69 -8.75 -14.79
CA ILE A 35 1.48 -9.13 -15.52
C ILE A 35 1.00 -10.52 -15.08
N ILE A 36 1.89 -11.52 -15.06
CA ILE A 36 1.52 -12.90 -14.68
C ILE A 36 0.92 -12.94 -13.26
N ALA A 37 1.52 -12.25 -12.30
CA ALA A 37 1.06 -12.22 -10.92
C ALA A 37 -0.30 -11.52 -10.78
N LEU A 38 -0.43 -10.31 -11.35
CA LEU A 38 -1.59 -9.44 -11.16
C LEU A 38 -2.81 -9.83 -12.01
N THR A 39 -2.62 -10.68 -13.03
CA THR A 39 -3.73 -11.33 -13.76
C THR A 39 -3.93 -12.79 -13.34
N GLY A 40 -3.21 -13.23 -12.31
CA GLY A 40 -3.33 -14.57 -11.73
C GLY A 40 -4.52 -14.68 -10.77
N SER A 41 -4.49 -15.70 -9.91
CA SER A 41 -5.60 -16.03 -9.00
C SER A 41 -5.37 -15.63 -7.53
N ALA A 42 -4.27 -14.91 -7.24
CA ALA A 42 -3.87 -14.60 -5.87
C ALA A 42 -4.02 -13.11 -5.52
N VAL A 43 -3.62 -12.22 -6.42
CA VAL A 43 -3.64 -10.77 -6.25
C VAL A 43 -3.93 -10.08 -7.57
N SER A 44 -4.35 -8.82 -7.51
CA SER A 44 -4.57 -7.99 -8.68
C SER A 44 -4.51 -6.51 -8.30
N ALA A 45 -4.40 -5.64 -9.30
CA ALA A 45 -4.49 -4.19 -9.12
C ALA A 45 -5.42 -3.60 -10.19
N HIS A 46 -5.90 -2.39 -9.97
CA HIS A 46 -6.71 -1.71 -10.98
C HIS A 46 -5.82 -1.28 -12.15
N TYR A 47 -4.63 -0.77 -11.85
CA TYR A 47 -3.68 -0.29 -12.84
C TYR A 47 -2.29 -0.87 -12.62
N LEU A 48 -1.58 -1.12 -13.71
CA LEU A 48 -0.14 -1.40 -13.74
C LEU A 48 0.58 -0.36 -14.62
N VAL A 49 1.60 0.27 -14.05
CA VAL A 49 2.43 1.28 -14.71
C VAL A 49 3.87 0.72 -14.89
N PRO A 50 4.28 0.34 -16.11
CA PRO A 50 5.59 -0.23 -16.39
C PRO A 50 6.70 0.82 -16.25
N ASP A 51 7.95 0.38 -16.12
CA ASP A 51 9.10 1.21 -16.48
C ASP A 51 9.35 1.02 -17.99
N PRO A 52 9.29 2.08 -18.81
CA PRO A 52 9.42 1.97 -20.27
C PRO A 52 10.82 1.51 -20.72
N SER A 53 11.82 1.53 -19.83
CA SER A 53 13.16 1.01 -20.07
C SER A 53 13.38 -0.42 -19.57
N GLU A 54 12.41 -1.01 -18.86
CA GLU A 54 12.55 -2.34 -18.30
C GLU A 54 12.59 -3.39 -19.42
N LYS A 55 13.53 -4.32 -19.30
CA LYS A 55 13.86 -5.29 -20.35
C LYS A 55 12.64 -6.10 -20.80
N THR A 56 11.87 -6.66 -19.86
CA THR A 56 10.74 -7.52 -20.21
C THR A 56 9.55 -6.74 -20.77
N TYR A 57 9.44 -5.44 -20.49
CA TYR A 57 8.48 -4.54 -21.14
C TYR A 57 8.83 -4.33 -22.63
N VAL A 58 10.10 -4.06 -22.92
CA VAL A 58 10.60 -3.88 -24.29
C VAL A 58 10.51 -5.19 -25.08
N GLU A 59 10.87 -6.32 -24.46
CA GLU A 59 10.77 -7.66 -25.07
C GLU A 59 9.32 -8.07 -25.36
N ALA A 60 8.35 -7.58 -24.58
CA ALA A 60 6.93 -7.75 -24.86
C ALA A 60 6.43 -6.93 -26.08
N GLY A 61 7.30 -6.12 -26.69
CA GLY A 61 7.04 -5.39 -27.92
C GLY A 61 6.47 -3.98 -27.73
N PHE A 62 6.40 -3.49 -26.49
CA PHE A 62 6.00 -2.12 -26.21
C PHE A 62 7.18 -1.16 -26.44
N LYS A 63 6.90 -0.03 -27.09
CA LYS A 63 7.90 1.01 -27.45
C LYS A 63 7.60 2.36 -26.83
N ASP A 64 6.33 2.62 -26.54
CA ASP A 64 5.84 3.85 -25.94
C ASP A 64 5.31 3.53 -24.54
N MET A 65 5.31 4.52 -23.65
CA MET A 65 4.72 4.38 -22.32
C MET A 65 3.23 4.02 -22.41
N ARG A 66 2.80 3.02 -21.64
CA ARG A 66 1.39 2.62 -21.52
C ARG A 66 1.03 2.39 -20.07
N ILE A 67 -0.21 2.73 -19.72
CA ILE A 67 -0.83 2.32 -18.46
C ILE A 67 -1.78 1.16 -18.80
N PHE A 68 -1.69 0.07 -18.04
CA PHE A 68 -2.57 -1.08 -18.22
C PHE A 68 -3.65 -1.06 -17.15
N ASN A 69 -4.92 -1.08 -17.54
CA ASN A 69 -6.01 -1.38 -16.63
C ASN A 69 -6.19 -2.90 -16.57
N LEU A 70 -6.12 -3.50 -15.38
CA LEU A 70 -6.26 -4.95 -15.18
C LEU A 70 -7.59 -5.31 -14.52
N VAL A 71 -8.18 -4.40 -13.73
CA VAL A 71 -9.48 -4.55 -13.09
C VAL A 71 -10.27 -3.25 -13.25
N ASP A 72 -11.54 -3.33 -13.66
CA ASP A 72 -12.45 -2.18 -13.75
C ASP A 72 -12.61 -1.54 -12.35
N GLU A 73 -12.61 -0.22 -12.27
CA GLU A 73 -12.71 0.50 -10.98
C GLU A 73 -14.07 0.35 -10.28
N ASN A 74 -15.08 -0.18 -10.96
CA ASN A 74 -16.35 -0.57 -10.33
C ASN A 74 -16.27 -1.94 -9.65
N GLU A 75 -15.20 -2.69 -9.89
CA GLU A 75 -14.92 -4.00 -9.30
C GLU A 75 -13.85 -3.89 -8.21
N ARG A 76 -13.71 -4.95 -7.40
CA ARG A 76 -12.73 -5.01 -6.31
C ARG A 76 -11.44 -5.70 -6.78
N ALA A 77 -10.37 -4.95 -7.01
CA ALA A 77 -9.03 -5.54 -7.12
C ALA A 77 -8.47 -6.00 -5.76
N TRP A 78 -7.54 -6.95 -5.76
CA TRP A 78 -6.97 -7.55 -4.54
C TRP A 78 -5.52 -7.11 -4.34
N HIS A 79 -5.32 -5.87 -3.88
CA HIS A 79 -3.99 -5.25 -3.77
C HIS A 79 -3.63 -4.87 -2.32
N ALA A 80 -4.57 -4.33 -1.54
CA ALA A 80 -4.32 -3.85 -0.18
C ALA A 80 -4.18 -5.00 0.84
N GLY A 81 -5.00 -6.05 0.73
CA GLY A 81 -5.09 -7.11 1.74
C GLY A 81 -5.49 -6.57 3.11
N VAL A 82 -5.00 -7.19 4.20
CA VAL A 82 -5.21 -6.69 5.58
C VAL A 82 -4.62 -5.29 5.70
N SER A 83 -5.49 -4.31 5.88
CA SER A 83 -5.14 -2.89 5.79
C SER A 83 -6.10 -2.03 6.61
N SER A 84 -5.63 -0.86 7.05
CA SER A 84 -6.40 0.11 7.82
C SER A 84 -5.96 1.55 7.53
N TRP A 85 -6.93 2.45 7.30
CA TRP A 85 -6.68 3.88 7.09
C TRP A 85 -7.92 4.71 7.43
N ALA A 86 -7.73 5.83 8.13
CA ALA A 86 -8.78 6.78 8.49
C ALA A 86 -10.02 6.12 9.12
N GLY A 87 -9.79 5.13 9.99
CA GLY A 87 -10.83 4.37 10.70
C GLY A 87 -11.58 3.34 9.85
N ARG A 88 -11.13 3.06 8.62
CA ARG A 88 -11.63 1.99 7.76
C ARG A 88 -10.62 0.87 7.67
N SER A 89 -11.10 -0.36 7.55
CA SER A 89 -10.29 -1.55 7.28
C SER A 89 -10.69 -2.17 5.94
N ASN A 90 -9.92 -3.16 5.48
CA ASN A 90 -10.15 -3.87 4.22
C ASN A 90 -10.22 -2.91 3.01
N LEU A 91 -9.17 -2.11 2.80
CA LEU A 91 -9.25 -0.99 1.87
C LEU A 91 -9.48 -1.41 0.41
N ASN A 92 -9.22 -2.67 0.03
CA ASN A 92 -9.63 -3.23 -1.27
C ASN A 92 -11.08 -2.87 -1.63
N ASP A 93 -12.00 -2.83 -0.67
CA ASP A 93 -13.43 -2.55 -0.90
C ASP A 93 -13.72 -1.11 -1.35
N THR A 94 -12.79 -0.19 -1.07
CA THR A 94 -12.99 1.26 -1.23
C THR A 94 -11.78 1.97 -1.84
N SER A 95 -10.85 1.24 -2.44
CA SER A 95 -9.63 1.82 -3.02
C SER A 95 -9.41 1.43 -4.46
N ILE A 96 -8.81 2.35 -5.21
CA ILE A 96 -8.13 2.04 -6.46
C ILE A 96 -6.66 1.75 -6.13
N GLY A 97 -6.10 0.74 -6.78
CA GLY A 97 -4.73 0.27 -6.57
C GLY A 97 -3.91 0.47 -7.84
N ILE A 98 -2.79 1.18 -7.73
CA ILE A 98 -1.83 1.39 -8.80
C ILE A 98 -0.54 0.65 -8.46
N GLU A 99 -0.24 -0.38 -9.22
CA GLU A 99 1.03 -1.11 -9.19
C GLU A 99 2.03 -0.45 -10.14
N ILE A 100 3.26 -0.24 -9.66
CA ILE A 100 4.30 0.45 -10.42
C ILE A 100 5.50 -0.49 -10.53
N VAL A 101 5.91 -0.81 -11.76
CA VAL A 101 7.03 -1.74 -11.97
C VAL A 101 8.31 -1.09 -11.45
N ASN A 102 8.83 -1.61 -10.35
CA ASN A 102 10.07 -1.18 -9.72
C ASN A 102 10.71 -2.40 -9.04
N LEU A 103 12.01 -2.58 -9.22
CA LEU A 103 12.75 -3.77 -8.80
C LEU A 103 13.27 -3.65 -7.36
N ALA A 104 12.48 -3.05 -6.47
CA ALA A 104 12.81 -2.95 -5.05
C ALA A 104 13.04 -4.33 -4.43
N THR A 105 13.97 -4.40 -3.48
CA THR A 105 14.31 -5.64 -2.74
C THR A 105 14.35 -5.37 -1.25
N GLY A 106 14.04 -6.37 -0.41
CA GLY A 106 14.08 -6.24 1.04
C GLY A 106 13.46 -7.43 1.78
N HIS A 107 13.76 -7.56 3.08
CA HIS A 107 13.51 -8.76 3.88
C HIS A 107 12.02 -9.05 4.18
N THR A 108 11.08 -8.15 3.82
CA THR A 108 9.63 -8.37 4.00
C THR A 108 8.85 -8.58 2.70
N ASP A 109 9.50 -8.38 1.56
CA ASP A 109 8.84 -8.43 0.24
C ASP A 109 9.23 -9.68 -0.54
N SER A 110 9.80 -10.69 0.13
CA SER A 110 10.12 -11.95 -0.52
C SER A 110 8.81 -12.54 -1.09
N PHE A 111 8.78 -12.67 -2.41
CA PHE A 111 7.61 -12.95 -3.25
C PHE A 111 6.69 -14.09 -2.77
N LYS A 112 7.21 -14.99 -1.92
CA LYS A 112 6.49 -16.14 -1.38
C LYS A 112 5.60 -15.78 -0.19
N GLU A 113 6.01 -14.92 0.73
CA GLU A 113 5.23 -14.69 1.96
C GLU A 113 4.13 -13.64 1.74
N THR A 114 4.44 -12.53 1.06
CA THR A 114 3.53 -11.39 0.91
C THR A 114 2.27 -11.71 0.08
N TYR A 115 2.42 -12.51 -0.98
CA TYR A 115 1.34 -12.81 -1.95
C TYR A 115 0.55 -14.08 -1.61
N LEU A 116 1.16 -15.06 -0.91
CA LEU A 116 0.42 -16.20 -0.38
C LEU A 116 -0.54 -15.75 0.73
N GLU A 117 -0.12 -14.88 1.65
CA GLU A 117 -1.00 -14.42 2.74
C GLU A 117 -2.21 -13.63 2.25
N ALA A 118 -2.03 -12.75 1.25
CA ALA A 118 -3.13 -11.99 0.64
C ALA A 118 -4.16 -12.91 -0.01
N GLY A 119 -3.70 -13.92 -0.76
CA GLY A 119 -4.58 -14.88 -1.45
C GLY A 119 -5.23 -15.92 -0.54
N PHE A 120 -4.72 -16.18 0.67
CA PHE A 120 -5.33 -17.15 1.61
C PHE A 120 -6.34 -16.51 2.57
N LYS A 121 -6.16 -15.25 2.97
CA LYS A 121 -7.07 -14.57 3.92
C LYS A 121 -8.32 -13.96 3.25
N ASP A 122 -8.25 -13.57 1.98
CA ASP A 122 -9.38 -13.00 1.23
C ASP A 122 -10.33 -14.07 0.62
N LYS A 123 -9.97 -15.37 0.66
CA LYS A 123 -10.78 -16.46 0.06
C LYS A 123 -12.05 -16.82 0.84
N HIS A 124 -12.30 -16.23 2.00
CA HIS A 124 -13.41 -16.63 2.87
C HIS A 124 -14.80 -16.20 2.40
N ASP A 125 -14.93 -15.46 1.29
CA ASP A 125 -16.23 -15.06 0.71
C ASP A 125 -16.61 -15.81 -0.60
N PHE A 126 -15.89 -16.87 -0.98
CA PHE A 126 -16.31 -17.69 -2.13
C PHE A 126 -17.43 -18.66 -1.78
N ASN A 127 -18.62 -18.41 -2.32
CA ASN A 127 -19.66 -19.42 -2.46
C ASN A 127 -19.22 -20.38 -3.60
N PRO A 128 -18.98 -21.68 -3.35
CA PRO A 128 -18.27 -22.53 -4.32
C PRO A 128 -19.16 -22.87 -5.51
N VAL A 129 -18.79 -22.38 -6.70
CA VAL A 129 -19.29 -22.90 -7.98
C VAL A 129 -18.22 -23.83 -8.57
N ASP A 130 -18.62 -25.11 -8.62
CA ASP A 130 -18.12 -26.24 -9.41
C ASP A 130 -16.64 -26.70 -9.28
N LYS A 131 -16.48 -27.94 -8.80
CA LYS A 131 -15.21 -28.59 -8.39
C LYS A 131 -14.42 -29.26 -9.54
N ASN A 132 -14.66 -28.89 -10.80
CA ASN A 132 -14.14 -29.66 -11.95
C ASN A 132 -12.96 -29.06 -12.74
N GLU A 133 -12.41 -27.90 -12.34
CA GLU A 133 -11.27 -27.31 -13.07
C GLU A 133 -9.86 -27.70 -12.55
N SER A 134 -9.76 -28.42 -11.43
CA SER A 134 -8.47 -28.75 -10.79
C SER A 134 -7.65 -29.85 -11.48
N LYS A 135 -8.08 -30.38 -12.64
CA LYS A 135 -7.40 -31.49 -13.34
C LYS A 135 -6.52 -31.09 -14.53
N ARG A 136 -6.33 -29.81 -14.84
CA ARG A 136 -5.57 -29.39 -16.03
C ARG A 136 -4.14 -28.90 -15.78
N PHE A 137 -3.77 -28.66 -14.53
CA PHE A 137 -2.41 -28.28 -14.16
C PHE A 137 -1.83 -29.43 -13.34
N GLY A 138 -0.81 -30.09 -13.88
CA GLY A 138 -0.14 -31.24 -13.26
C GLY A 138 0.56 -30.88 -11.94
N VAL A 139 -0.24 -30.72 -10.89
CA VAL A 139 0.19 -30.66 -9.50
C VAL A 139 -0.06 -32.04 -8.93
N HIS A 140 1.00 -32.77 -8.63
CA HIS A 140 0.91 -33.99 -7.83
C HIS A 140 0.42 -33.58 -6.44
N LEU A 141 -0.90 -33.67 -6.22
CA LEU A 141 -1.48 -33.70 -4.89
C LEU A 141 -1.01 -34.99 -4.22
N LEU A 142 -0.14 -34.86 -3.21
CA LEU A 142 0.06 -35.93 -2.24
C LEU A 142 -1.30 -36.19 -1.60
N SER A 143 -1.86 -37.34 -1.91
CA SER A 143 -3.09 -37.85 -1.32
C SER A 143 -2.92 -38.00 0.18
N GLU A 144 -3.90 -37.50 0.92
CA GLU A 144 -4.12 -37.79 2.34
C GLU A 144 -4.08 -39.30 2.57
N ASN A 145 -3.18 -39.75 3.45
CA ASN A 145 -3.35 -41.00 4.17
C ASN A 145 -2.83 -40.80 5.60
N SER A 146 -3.71 -41.22 6.51
CA SER A 146 -3.52 -41.43 7.93
C SER A 146 -2.19 -42.11 8.27
N ASP A 147 -1.46 -41.55 9.25
CA ASP A 147 -1.02 -42.27 10.45
C ASP A 147 -0.20 -41.31 11.33
N LEU A 148 -0.83 -40.83 12.39
CA LEU A 148 -0.17 -40.14 13.50
C LEU A 148 0.56 -41.21 14.33
N ASN A 149 1.89 -41.20 14.30
CA ASN A 149 2.71 -41.72 15.39
C ASN A 149 4.09 -41.06 15.40
N ASP A 150 4.36 -40.41 16.53
CA ASP A 150 5.65 -40.20 17.18
C ASP A 150 6.88 -39.91 16.31
N LYS A 151 7.19 -38.62 16.22
CA LYS A 151 8.53 -38.06 16.53
C LYS A 151 8.40 -36.56 16.77
N ALA A 152 8.32 -36.19 18.05
CA ALA A 152 8.63 -34.84 18.48
C ALA A 152 10.08 -34.55 18.09
N VAL A 153 10.27 -33.80 17.01
CA VAL A 153 11.54 -33.15 16.72
C VAL A 153 11.60 -31.94 17.64
N GLU A 154 12.48 -32.00 18.64
CA GLU A 154 12.90 -30.83 19.41
C GLU A 154 13.35 -29.74 18.42
N LEU A 155 12.49 -28.74 18.21
CA LEU A 155 12.93 -27.45 17.70
C LEU A 155 13.73 -26.81 18.83
N GLY A 156 15.04 -27.09 18.81
CA GLY A 156 16.02 -26.40 19.61
C GLY A 156 15.82 -24.90 19.49
N SER A 157 15.82 -24.24 20.65
CA SER A 157 15.91 -22.79 20.79
C SER A 157 17.04 -22.26 19.92
N VAL A 158 16.68 -21.68 18.77
CA VAL A 158 17.62 -20.91 17.95
C VAL A 158 17.70 -19.53 18.58
N ASP A 159 18.90 -19.19 19.00
CA ASP A 159 19.25 -17.94 19.66
C ASP A 159 18.61 -16.72 18.99
N LEU A 160 17.95 -15.92 19.82
CA LEU A 160 17.65 -14.53 19.55
C LEU A 160 18.97 -13.80 19.24
N VAL A 161 18.92 -12.95 18.21
CA VAL A 161 19.98 -12.02 17.75
C VAL A 161 20.93 -12.57 16.68
N THR A 162 20.45 -12.53 15.44
CA THR A 162 21.22 -12.06 14.28
C THR A 162 20.35 -11.12 13.45
N TYR A 163 20.40 -9.81 13.74
CA TYR A 163 20.00 -8.79 12.77
C TYR A 163 21.04 -8.80 11.65
N ASN A 164 20.90 -9.72 10.69
CA ASN A 164 21.65 -9.64 9.45
C ASN A 164 20.96 -8.61 8.54
N ASN A 165 21.68 -7.52 8.29
CA ASN A 165 21.30 -6.38 7.44
C ASN A 165 21.09 -6.78 5.97
N ASP A 166 19.98 -7.41 5.62
CA ASP A 166 19.50 -7.35 4.25
C ASP A 166 18.74 -6.02 4.07
N ALA A 167 19.51 -4.97 3.79
CA ALA A 167 19.01 -3.61 3.63
C ALA A 167 18.01 -3.52 2.47
N PHE A 168 16.87 -2.85 2.69
CA PHE A 168 15.96 -2.50 1.60
C PHE A 168 16.72 -1.70 0.53
N THR A 169 16.56 -2.09 -0.73
CA THR A 169 17.00 -1.30 -1.87
C THR A 169 15.77 -0.78 -2.59
N PHE A 170 15.68 0.54 -2.72
CA PHE A 170 14.63 1.21 -3.48
C PHE A 170 15.23 1.85 -4.74
N PRO A 171 15.21 1.18 -5.91
CA PRO A 171 15.64 1.77 -7.16
C PRO A 171 14.84 3.05 -7.47
N PRO A 172 15.47 4.06 -8.09
CA PRO A 172 14.74 5.24 -8.55
C PRO A 172 13.69 4.83 -9.58
N TYR A 173 12.54 5.52 -9.55
CA TYR A 173 11.52 5.36 -10.58
C TYR A 173 11.92 6.10 -11.85
N ASN A 174 11.56 5.55 -13.01
CA ASN A 174 11.80 6.22 -14.29
C ASN A 174 10.97 7.52 -14.36
N PRO A 175 11.54 8.68 -14.76
CA PRO A 175 10.76 9.92 -14.85
C PRO A 175 9.53 9.82 -15.76
N ILE A 176 9.61 9.09 -16.89
CA ILE A 176 8.47 8.88 -17.79
C ILE A 176 7.37 8.05 -17.10
N GLN A 177 7.77 7.08 -16.28
CA GLN A 177 6.85 6.29 -15.47
C GLN A 177 6.14 7.18 -14.43
N ILE A 178 6.86 8.10 -13.78
CA ILE A 178 6.27 9.05 -12.82
C ILE A 178 5.32 10.04 -13.48
N GLU A 179 5.62 10.55 -14.67
CA GLU A 179 4.65 11.36 -15.44
C GLU A 179 3.36 10.60 -15.71
N ALA A 180 3.45 9.33 -16.12
CA ALA A 180 2.27 8.49 -16.33
C ALA A 180 1.48 8.25 -15.05
N VAL A 181 2.16 8.03 -13.91
CA VAL A 181 1.50 7.93 -12.59
C VAL A 181 0.76 9.23 -12.25
N LYS A 182 1.36 10.39 -12.51
CA LYS A 182 0.71 11.70 -12.24
C LYS A 182 -0.54 11.90 -13.09
N GLU A 183 -0.46 11.64 -14.40
CA GLU A 183 -1.62 11.74 -15.30
C GLU A 183 -2.74 10.78 -14.88
N LEU A 184 -2.40 9.53 -14.56
CA LEU A 184 -3.35 8.53 -14.08
C LEU A 184 -4.02 8.96 -12.77
N ALA A 185 -3.23 9.36 -11.78
CA ALA A 185 -3.74 9.76 -10.47
C ALA A 185 -4.66 10.98 -10.59
N LEU A 186 -4.29 12.00 -11.36
CA LEU A 186 -5.18 13.15 -11.62
C LEU A 186 -6.48 12.73 -12.31
N ASN A 187 -6.42 11.81 -13.27
CA ASN A 187 -7.61 11.28 -13.93
C ASN A 187 -8.53 10.53 -12.95
N VAL A 188 -7.98 9.75 -12.03
CA VAL A 188 -8.74 9.08 -10.96
C VAL A 188 -9.37 10.10 -10.01
N LEU A 189 -8.58 11.04 -9.49
CA LEU A 189 -9.04 12.06 -8.53
C LEU A 189 -10.16 12.95 -9.10
N GLN A 190 -10.13 13.25 -10.39
CA GLN A 190 -11.22 13.98 -11.07
C GLN A 190 -12.55 13.21 -11.08
N ARG A 191 -12.52 11.88 -11.13
CA ARG A 191 -13.71 11.02 -11.18
C ARG A 191 -14.24 10.65 -9.80
N TYR A 192 -13.37 10.65 -8.79
CA TYR A 192 -13.67 10.32 -7.40
C TYR A 192 -13.39 11.50 -6.47
N PRO A 193 -14.26 12.52 -6.44
CA PRO A 193 -14.02 13.76 -5.69
C PRO A 193 -14.04 13.58 -4.15
N ASP A 194 -14.44 12.40 -3.67
CA ASP A 194 -14.41 12.05 -2.24
C ASP A 194 -13.03 11.56 -1.77
N ILE A 195 -12.07 11.36 -2.69
CA ILE A 195 -10.67 11.07 -2.36
C ILE A 195 -9.99 12.39 -1.99
N MET A 196 -9.70 12.58 -0.71
CA MET A 196 -8.99 13.75 -0.23
C MET A 196 -7.48 13.60 -0.45
N PRO A 197 -6.68 14.69 -0.38
CA PRO A 197 -5.22 14.58 -0.42
C PRO A 197 -4.64 13.57 0.57
N THR A 198 -5.21 13.43 1.77
CA THR A 198 -4.80 12.47 2.80
C THR A 198 -5.25 11.03 2.52
N ASP A 199 -6.04 10.80 1.46
CA ASP A 199 -6.54 9.49 1.04
C ASP A 199 -5.74 8.91 -0.15
N VAL A 200 -4.70 9.62 -0.59
CA VAL A 200 -3.66 9.10 -1.51
C VAL A 200 -2.48 8.62 -0.67
N VAL A 201 -2.27 7.30 -0.65
CA VAL A 201 -1.41 6.64 0.33
C VAL A 201 -0.52 5.58 -0.32
N GLY A 202 0.58 5.25 0.34
CA GLY A 202 1.35 4.05 0.01
C GLY A 202 0.76 2.81 0.66
N HIS A 203 1.12 1.63 0.17
CA HIS A 203 0.76 0.39 0.84
C HIS A 203 1.35 0.31 2.26
N SER A 204 2.55 0.87 2.45
CA SER A 204 3.22 0.98 3.75
C SER A 204 2.40 1.75 4.79
N ASP A 205 1.59 2.73 4.36
CA ASP A 205 0.79 3.54 5.28
C ASP A 205 -0.39 2.77 5.86
N ILE A 206 -0.97 1.89 5.05
CA ILE A 206 -2.19 1.15 5.38
C ILE A 206 -1.91 -0.24 5.94
N ALA A 207 -0.70 -0.76 5.75
CA ALA A 207 -0.28 -2.10 6.15
C ALA A 207 1.08 -2.06 6.86
N ILE A 208 1.15 -1.26 7.93
CA ILE A 208 2.33 -1.00 8.75
C ILE A 208 3.03 -2.30 9.18
N GLY A 209 4.36 -2.32 9.06
CA GLY A 209 5.22 -3.47 9.41
C GLY A 209 5.16 -4.64 8.42
N ARG A 210 4.07 -4.78 7.67
CA ARG A 210 3.93 -5.80 6.62
C ARG A 210 4.47 -5.34 5.27
N LYS A 211 4.35 -4.05 4.96
CA LYS A 211 4.62 -3.48 3.64
C LYS A 211 5.56 -2.28 3.71
N SER A 212 6.39 -2.14 2.67
CA SER A 212 7.34 -1.03 2.51
C SER A 212 7.13 -0.24 1.21
N ASP A 213 6.16 -0.62 0.39
CA ASP A 213 5.88 -0.01 -0.90
C ASP A 213 4.96 1.23 -0.80
N PRO A 214 5.13 2.24 -1.69
CA PRO A 214 6.02 2.30 -2.86
C PRO A 214 7.48 2.68 -2.52
N GLY A 215 7.83 2.78 -1.24
CA GLY A 215 9.21 2.96 -0.78
C GLY A 215 9.74 4.39 -0.85
N ALA A 216 10.95 4.58 -0.31
CA ALA A 216 11.57 5.90 -0.16
C ALA A 216 11.97 6.56 -1.49
N ALA A 217 12.05 5.80 -2.59
CA ALA A 217 12.38 6.36 -3.90
C ALA A 217 11.16 6.96 -4.63
N PHE A 218 9.94 6.73 -4.14
CA PHE A 218 8.72 7.20 -4.79
C PHE A 218 8.52 8.71 -4.54
N PRO A 219 8.36 9.56 -5.57
CA PRO A 219 8.50 11.00 -5.39
C PRO A 219 7.21 11.69 -4.89
N TRP A 220 6.81 11.42 -3.64
CA TRP A 220 5.59 11.97 -3.03
C TRP A 220 5.49 13.51 -3.10
N LYS A 221 6.59 14.22 -2.82
CA LYS A 221 6.61 15.70 -2.91
C LYS A 221 6.40 16.20 -4.35
N GLU A 222 6.82 15.44 -5.36
CA GLU A 222 6.59 15.76 -6.77
C GLU A 222 5.11 15.57 -7.14
N LEU A 223 4.50 14.47 -6.71
CA LEU A 223 3.06 14.23 -6.88
C LEU A 223 2.23 15.32 -6.21
N TYR A 224 2.57 15.71 -4.97
CA TYR A 224 1.90 16.79 -4.27
C TYR A 224 1.96 18.11 -5.05
N LYS A 225 3.12 18.46 -5.62
CA LYS A 225 3.26 19.65 -6.46
C LYS A 225 2.40 19.60 -7.72
N ALA A 226 2.07 18.41 -8.21
CA ALA A 226 1.12 18.19 -9.30
C ALA A 226 -0.36 18.15 -8.84
N GLY A 227 -0.64 18.35 -7.55
CA GLY A 227 -1.99 18.33 -6.97
C GLY A 227 -2.47 16.95 -6.53
N ILE A 228 -1.56 15.99 -6.35
CA ILE A 228 -1.87 14.60 -5.99
C ILE A 228 -1.34 14.31 -4.59
N GLY A 229 -2.24 13.96 -3.68
CA GLY A 229 -1.87 13.57 -2.31
C GLY A 229 -1.50 14.74 -1.39
N ALA A 230 -1.16 14.42 -0.16
CA ALA A 230 -0.88 15.39 0.89
C ALA A 230 0.63 15.65 1.05
N TRP A 231 0.96 16.89 1.40
CA TRP A 231 2.28 17.28 1.89
C TRP A 231 2.18 18.40 2.91
N TYR A 232 3.17 18.51 3.80
CA TYR A 232 3.26 19.57 4.81
C TYR A 232 3.71 20.90 4.19
N ASP A 233 3.46 22.00 4.90
CA ASP A 233 4.03 23.30 4.57
C ASP A 233 5.39 23.45 5.27
N ASP A 234 6.41 23.87 4.52
CA ASP A 234 7.78 23.97 5.04
C ASP A 234 7.86 24.95 6.24
N GLU A 235 7.10 26.04 6.22
CA GLU A 235 7.05 27.01 7.33
C GLU A 235 6.50 26.41 8.63
N LEU A 236 5.43 25.61 8.54
CA LEU A 236 4.81 24.98 9.70
C LEU A 236 5.67 23.84 10.24
N LYS A 237 6.30 23.07 9.34
CA LYS A 237 7.32 22.08 9.70
C LYS A 237 8.47 22.75 10.45
N ASP A 238 9.02 23.84 9.92
CA ASP A 238 10.15 24.53 10.54
C ASP A 238 9.80 25.14 11.92
N HIS A 239 8.56 25.61 12.08
CA HIS A 239 8.04 26.05 13.38
C HIS A 239 8.10 24.93 14.42
N TYR A 240 7.51 23.77 14.10
CA TYR A 240 7.50 22.62 15.00
C TYR A 240 8.90 22.03 15.22
N GLN A 241 9.75 22.01 14.19
CA GLN A 241 11.11 21.48 14.30
C GLN A 241 11.94 22.30 15.30
N LYS A 242 11.82 23.64 15.30
CA LYS A 242 12.47 24.51 16.30
C LYS A 242 12.02 24.21 17.73
N GLN A 243 10.76 23.81 17.92
CA GLN A 243 10.24 23.38 19.21
C GLN A 243 10.80 22.00 19.59
N PHE A 244 10.71 21.02 18.70
CA PHE A 244 11.05 19.62 19.02
C PHE A 244 12.55 19.33 19.08
N CYS A 245 13.40 20.19 18.51
CA CYS A 245 14.84 20.15 18.75
C CYS A 245 15.22 20.41 20.22
N LYS A 246 14.33 21.04 21.01
CA LYS A 246 14.56 21.28 22.44
C LYS A 246 14.06 20.12 23.30
N SER A 247 12.91 19.57 22.93
CA SER A 247 12.29 18.44 23.60
C SER A 247 11.29 17.80 22.65
N LEU A 248 11.43 16.50 22.41
CA LEU A 248 10.48 15.73 21.61
C LEU A 248 9.10 15.69 22.30
N PRO A 249 8.01 15.57 21.53
CA PRO A 249 6.68 15.35 22.08
C PRO A 249 6.58 13.97 22.73
N GLU A 250 5.65 13.83 23.66
CA GLU A 250 5.35 12.54 24.29
C GLU A 250 4.81 11.54 23.26
N LYS A 251 5.15 10.24 23.43
CA LYS A 251 4.70 9.16 22.53
C LYS A 251 3.17 9.16 22.37
N ALA A 252 2.44 9.41 23.45
CA ALA A 252 0.97 9.47 23.42
C ALA A 252 0.44 10.56 22.47
N ASP A 253 1.07 11.73 22.43
CA ASP A 253 0.66 12.84 21.57
C ASP A 253 0.98 12.55 20.10
N VAL A 254 2.13 11.92 19.83
CA VAL A 254 2.51 11.48 18.48
C VAL A 254 1.51 10.44 17.95
N LEU A 255 1.16 9.44 18.77
CA LEU A 255 0.17 8.43 18.39
C LEU A 255 -1.22 9.03 18.17
N ALA A 256 -1.64 9.98 19.01
CA ALA A 256 -2.90 10.69 18.82
C ALA A 256 -2.94 11.41 17.48
N ARG A 257 -1.84 12.04 17.07
CA ARG A 257 -1.72 12.76 15.79
C ARG A 257 -1.64 11.82 14.59
N LEU A 258 -0.85 10.75 14.65
CA LEU A 258 -0.80 9.74 13.58
C LEU A 258 -2.17 9.08 13.38
N LYS A 259 -2.87 8.75 14.47
CA LYS A 259 -4.25 8.26 14.43
C LYS A 259 -5.21 9.29 13.83
N ARG A 260 -5.06 10.57 14.18
CA ARG A 260 -5.87 11.66 13.62
C ARG A 260 -5.63 11.82 12.12
N TYR A 261 -4.39 11.65 11.67
CA TYR A 261 -4.01 11.75 10.27
C TYR A 261 -4.60 10.59 9.44
N GLY A 262 -4.54 9.37 9.96
CA GLY A 262 -5.16 8.21 9.32
C GLY A 262 -4.57 6.85 9.71
N TYR A 263 -3.39 6.81 10.31
CA TYR A 263 -2.69 5.56 10.61
C TYR A 263 -3.39 4.71 11.67
N ASP A 264 -3.28 3.39 11.52
CA ASP A 264 -3.54 2.46 12.61
C ASP A 264 -2.39 2.51 13.63
N VAL A 265 -2.73 2.71 14.90
CA VAL A 265 -1.76 2.85 16.00
C VAL A 265 -1.84 1.69 17.01
N LEU A 266 -2.67 0.68 16.75
CA LEU A 266 -2.93 -0.42 17.71
C LEU A 266 -1.65 -1.19 18.04
N ALA A 267 -0.83 -1.51 17.04
CA ALA A 267 0.44 -2.22 17.21
C ALA A 267 1.54 -1.36 17.87
N ALA A 268 1.37 -0.03 17.93
CA ALA A 268 2.38 0.89 18.44
C ALA A 268 2.46 0.97 19.98
N SER A 269 1.69 0.12 20.68
CA SER A 269 1.79 -0.07 22.14
C SER A 269 3.14 -0.66 22.56
N ILE A 270 3.78 -1.44 21.68
CA ILE A 270 5.14 -1.98 21.88
C ILE A 270 6.16 -1.22 21.02
N GLU A 271 7.43 -1.30 21.37
CA GLU A 271 8.49 -0.53 20.72
C GLU A 271 8.73 -0.91 19.25
N SER A 272 8.66 -2.20 18.90
CA SER A 272 8.80 -2.64 17.50
C SER A 272 7.67 -2.09 16.63
N GLY A 273 6.42 -2.23 17.06
CA GLY A 273 5.28 -1.70 16.31
C GLY A 273 5.26 -0.18 16.23
N TYR A 274 5.80 0.52 17.23
CA TYR A 274 6.00 1.97 17.14
C TYR A 274 7.07 2.33 16.10
N ARG A 275 8.19 1.59 16.09
CA ARG A 275 9.25 1.76 15.09
C ARG A 275 8.73 1.54 13.67
N ASP A 276 7.93 0.50 13.45
CA ASP A 276 7.33 0.20 12.14
C ASP A 276 6.39 1.31 11.68
N LEU A 277 5.57 1.85 12.60
CA LEU A 277 4.67 2.97 12.31
C LEU A 277 5.45 4.24 11.93
N ILE A 278 6.50 4.58 12.68
CA ILE A 278 7.35 5.73 12.36
C ILE A 278 8.08 5.53 11.03
N ARG A 279 8.57 4.31 10.76
CA ARG A 279 9.22 3.99 9.48
C ARG A 279 8.26 4.13 8.32
N ALA A 280 7.04 3.61 8.42
CA ALA A 280 6.02 3.75 7.37
C ALA A 280 5.75 5.23 7.05
N PHE A 281 5.59 6.06 8.09
CA PHE A 281 5.43 7.50 7.93
C PHE A 281 6.64 8.16 7.25
N GLN A 282 7.87 7.81 7.65
CA GLN A 282 9.09 8.35 7.07
C GLN A 282 9.26 7.95 5.59
N LEU A 283 8.93 6.72 5.20
CA LEU A 283 8.94 6.28 3.80
C LEU A 283 8.05 7.13 2.88
N HIS A 284 7.03 7.77 3.45
CA HIS A 284 6.15 8.68 2.72
C HIS A 284 6.64 10.13 2.80
N PHE A 285 6.85 10.67 4.00
CA PHE A 285 7.00 12.11 4.20
C PHE A 285 8.42 12.60 4.51
N ARG A 286 9.37 11.68 4.77
CA ARG A 286 10.76 11.98 5.14
C ARG A 286 11.73 10.91 4.64
N GLN A 287 11.84 10.85 3.32
CA GLN A 287 12.44 9.72 2.60
C GLN A 287 13.96 9.67 2.73
N GLU A 288 14.59 10.76 3.17
CA GLU A 288 16.03 10.84 3.42
C GLU A 288 16.47 10.02 4.64
N ASN A 289 15.58 9.77 5.60
CA ASN A 289 15.84 8.87 6.73
C ASN A 289 14.54 8.21 7.24
N TYR A 290 14.47 6.90 7.04
CA TYR A 290 13.36 6.00 7.38
C TYR A 290 13.78 4.87 8.35
N ASP A 291 14.67 5.16 9.28
CA ASP A 291 15.16 4.20 10.28
C ASP A 291 14.09 3.75 11.31
N GLY A 292 12.93 4.39 11.33
CA GLY A 292 11.82 4.15 12.25
C GLY A 292 12.01 4.80 13.63
N VAL A 293 13.00 5.68 13.79
CA VAL A 293 13.25 6.39 15.04
C VAL A 293 12.59 7.76 14.97
N LEU A 294 11.79 8.11 15.99
CA LEU A 294 11.22 9.45 16.08
C LEU A 294 12.32 10.47 16.37
N ASP A 295 12.51 11.40 15.45
CA ASP A 295 13.34 12.59 15.65
C ASP A 295 12.53 13.89 15.51
N ALA A 296 13.18 15.02 15.76
CA ALA A 296 12.53 16.32 15.77
C ALA A 296 11.91 16.69 14.41
N GLU A 297 12.50 16.24 13.31
CA GLU A 297 11.99 16.49 11.96
C GLU A 297 10.75 15.64 11.67
N THR A 298 10.81 14.34 11.98
CA THR A 298 9.69 13.42 11.83
C THR A 298 8.49 13.90 12.66
N ALA A 299 8.72 14.26 13.93
CA ALA A 299 7.70 14.83 14.80
C ALA A 299 7.11 16.13 14.23
N ALA A 300 7.95 17.02 13.69
CA ALA A 300 7.50 18.27 13.11
C ALA A 300 6.62 18.09 11.87
N ILE A 301 6.98 17.15 11.00
CA ILE A 301 6.21 16.78 9.81
C ILE A 301 4.84 16.22 10.22
N ILE A 302 4.78 15.31 11.21
CA ILE A 302 3.51 14.75 11.72
C ILE A 302 2.58 15.89 12.18
N TYR A 303 3.10 16.81 12.98
CA TYR A 303 2.31 17.92 13.52
C TYR A 303 1.85 18.88 12.42
N ALA A 304 2.75 19.24 11.50
CA ALA A 304 2.43 20.14 10.38
C ALA A 304 1.36 19.55 9.44
N LEU A 305 1.43 18.25 9.14
CA LEU A 305 0.41 17.55 8.35
C LEU A 305 -0.94 17.57 9.04
N VAL A 306 -0.99 17.19 10.32
CA VAL A 306 -2.27 17.12 11.05
C VAL A 306 -2.91 18.49 11.16
N ASP A 307 -2.14 19.55 11.45
CA ASP A 307 -2.70 20.89 11.57
C ASP A 307 -3.18 21.45 10.23
N LYS A 308 -2.50 21.11 9.12
CA LYS A 308 -2.89 21.53 7.77
C LYS A 308 -4.19 20.87 7.30
N TYR A 309 -4.31 19.56 7.48
CA TYR A 309 -5.41 18.78 6.90
C TYR A 309 -6.55 18.51 7.90
N PHE A 310 -6.30 18.68 9.20
CA PHE A 310 -7.25 18.43 10.27
C PHE A 310 -7.20 19.52 11.34
N PRO A 311 -7.36 20.81 10.97
CA PRO A 311 -7.29 21.91 11.91
C PRO A 311 -8.33 21.72 13.04
N LEU A 312 -7.96 22.10 14.26
CA LEU A 312 -8.90 22.18 15.36
C LEU A 312 -9.88 23.31 15.04
N ASN A 313 -11.15 22.96 14.83
CA ASN A 313 -12.25 23.93 14.74
C ASN A 313 -12.51 24.58 16.10
#